data_AF-A0A428MTT8-F1
#
_entry.id   AF-A0A428MTT8-F1
#
_cell.length_a   1.000
_cell.length_b   1.000
_cell.length_c   1.000
_cell.angle_alpha   90.00
_cell.angle_beta   90.00
_cell.angle_gamma   90.00
#
_symmetry.space_group_name_H-M   'P 1'
#
loop_
_entity.id
_entity.type
_entity.pdbx_description
1 polymer ?
#
loop_
_entity_poly.entity_id
_entity_poly.type
_entity_poly.pdbx_seq_one_letter_code
_entity_poly.pdbx_strand_id
1 'polypeptide(L)'
;MQPDSPLELEALEVYLQPSMTSQQDWKQLYCKMMQYIKNLDDDAIVHYPEKAEIESIVKLHHIHIQIKRSFTTDVILLYPELSSYVNQEETLILLGVSNNHGKVSTPLIIDIIVLIQSTIPGAILIKGYLHPNDWEKSMRRLQKQDMLLF
;
A
#
# COMPACT_ATOMS: atom_id res chain seq x y z
N MET A 1 34.42 4.07 -15.97
CA MET A 1 33.03 3.68 -15.66
C MET A 1 33.04 3.23 -14.21
N GLN A 2 32.43 4.00 -13.31
CA GLN A 2 32.18 3.51 -11.95
C GLN A 2 31.22 2.32 -12.08
N PRO A 3 31.37 1.26 -11.27
CA PRO A 3 30.38 0.21 -11.25
C PRO A 3 29.05 0.84 -10.80
N ASP A 4 28.04 0.72 -11.65
CA ASP A 4 26.67 1.09 -11.27
C ASP A 4 26.33 0.32 -9.99
N SER A 5 25.78 1.03 -9.01
CA SER A 5 25.34 0.41 -7.76
C SER A 5 24.40 -0.75 -8.12
N PRO A 6 24.60 -1.98 -7.62
CA PRO A 6 23.79 -3.14 -8.00
C PRO A 6 22.31 -3.05 -7.53
N LEU A 7 21.94 -1.97 -6.83
CA LEU A 7 20.60 -1.72 -6.30
C LEU A 7 20.17 -0.30 -6.68
N GLU A 8 19.70 -0.11 -7.90
CA GLU A 8 18.89 1.07 -8.24
C GLU A 8 17.50 0.85 -7.65
N LEU A 9 17.23 1.58 -6.56
CA LEU A 9 15.96 1.57 -5.85
C LEU A 9 15.16 2.83 -6.23
N GLU A 10 13.89 2.64 -6.56
CA GLU A 10 12.95 3.70 -6.89
C GLU A 10 11.84 3.78 -5.84
N ALA A 11 11.46 5.00 -5.48
CA ALA A 11 10.35 5.24 -4.57
C ALA A 11 9.00 5.05 -5.30
N LEU A 12 8.10 4.34 -4.64
CA LEU A 12 6.68 4.28 -4.97
C LEU A 12 5.93 5.12 -3.94
N GLU A 13 5.27 6.17 -4.38
CA GLU A 13 4.46 7.04 -3.55
C GLU A 13 3.00 6.96 -4.00
N VAL A 14 2.09 6.81 -3.03
CA VAL A 14 0.66 6.77 -3.30
C VAL A 14 -0.03 7.87 -2.52
N TYR A 15 -0.72 8.73 -3.25
CA TYR A 15 -1.43 9.89 -2.72
C TYR A 15 -2.93 9.65 -2.83
N LEU A 16 -3.65 9.77 -1.72
CA LEU A 16 -5.10 9.89 -1.70
C LEU A 16 -5.50 11.29 -2.17
N GLN A 17 -6.56 11.35 -2.97
CA GLN A 17 -7.23 12.58 -3.40
C GLN A 17 -8.58 12.65 -2.68
N PRO A 18 -8.67 13.29 -1.48
CA PRO A 18 -9.89 13.25 -0.66
C PRO A 18 -11.13 13.79 -1.38
N SER A 19 -10.96 14.74 -2.30
CA SER A 19 -12.04 15.32 -3.12
C SER A 19 -12.68 14.33 -4.10
N MET A 20 -11.99 13.23 -4.42
CA MET A 20 -12.43 12.20 -5.36
C MET A 20 -13.22 11.07 -4.70
N THR A 21 -13.45 11.15 -3.38
CA THR A 21 -14.15 10.11 -2.61
C THR A 21 -15.06 10.71 -1.55
N SER A 22 -16.16 10.01 -1.21
CA SER A 22 -17.01 10.40 -0.10
C SER A 22 -16.50 9.81 1.21
N GLN A 23 -16.76 10.49 2.33
CA GLN A 23 -16.43 9.97 3.67
C GLN A 23 -17.06 8.59 3.94
N GLN A 24 -18.27 8.35 3.41
CA GLN A 24 -18.95 7.06 3.56
C GLN A 24 -18.22 5.94 2.82
N ASP A 25 -17.87 6.14 1.55
CA ASP A 25 -17.20 5.13 0.72
C ASP A 25 -15.79 4.85 1.25
N TRP A 26 -15.05 5.91 1.61
CA TRP A 26 -13.74 5.80 2.21
C TRP A 26 -13.79 4.99 3.52
N LYS A 27 -14.76 5.25 4.40
CA LYS A 27 -14.91 4.52 5.67
C LYS A 27 -15.25 3.05 5.45
N GLN A 28 -16.09 2.72 4.47
CA GLN A 28 -16.39 1.33 4.12
C GLN A 28 -15.14 0.60 3.61
N LEU A 29 -14.38 1.23 2.71
CA LEU A 29 -13.13 0.71 2.19
C LEU A 29 -12.08 0.56 3.30
N TYR A 30 -11.97 1.54 4.20
CA TYR A 30 -11.09 1.48 5.36
C TYR A 30 -11.40 0.27 6.24
N CYS A 31 -12.68 0.01 6.55
CA CYS A 31 -13.07 -1.17 7.31
C CYS A 31 -12.66 -2.47 6.62
N LYS A 32 -12.83 -2.56 5.29
CA LYS A 32 -12.35 -3.71 4.49
C LYS A 32 -10.83 -3.86 4.57
N MET A 33 -10.07 -2.79 4.37
CA MET A 33 -8.61 -2.80 4.47
C MET A 33 -8.14 -3.22 5.87
N MET A 34 -8.78 -2.70 6.93
CA MET A 34 -8.48 -3.08 8.31
C MET A 34 -8.74 -4.57 8.55
N GLN A 35 -9.86 -5.11 8.05
CA GLN A 35 -10.18 -6.52 8.19
C GLN A 35 -9.18 -7.39 7.44
N TYR A 36 -8.84 -7.03 6.20
CA TYR A 36 -7.83 -7.72 5.40
C TYR A 36 -6.49 -7.79 6.16
N ILE A 37 -5.96 -6.63 6.56
CA ILE A 37 -4.66 -6.51 7.22
C ILE A 37 -4.60 -7.32 8.53
N LYS A 38 -5.68 -7.30 9.34
CA LYS A 38 -5.73 -8.06 10.61
C LYS A 38 -5.67 -9.57 10.42
N ASN A 39 -6.02 -10.07 9.24
CA ASN A 39 -6.05 -11.49 8.92
C ASN A 39 -4.79 -11.94 8.15
N LEU A 40 -3.84 -11.05 7.86
CA LEU A 40 -2.60 -11.41 7.19
C LEU A 40 -1.57 -11.91 8.19
N ASP A 41 -0.91 -13.01 7.83
CA ASP A 41 0.35 -13.42 8.44
C ASP A 41 1.49 -12.52 7.94
N ASP A 42 2.56 -12.38 8.73
CA ASP A 42 3.71 -11.53 8.39
C ASP A 42 4.35 -11.89 7.02
N ASP A 43 4.35 -13.18 6.66
CA ASP A 43 4.84 -13.69 5.36
C ASP A 43 4.00 -13.21 4.16
N ALA A 44 2.76 -12.80 4.40
CA ALA A 44 1.90 -12.21 3.38
C ALA A 44 2.10 -10.69 3.25
N ILE A 45 2.69 -10.05 4.27
CA ILE A 45 2.98 -8.61 4.28
C ILE A 45 4.25 -8.32 3.46
N VAL A 46 5.28 -9.18 3.55
CA VAL A 46 6.60 -9.01 2.89
C VAL A 46 7.02 -10.29 2.18
N HIS A 47 7.54 -10.18 0.95
CA HIS A 47 8.17 -11.32 0.25
C HIS A 47 9.70 -11.13 0.18
N TYR A 48 10.46 -12.08 0.75
CA TYR A 48 11.90 -12.34 0.48
C TYR A 48 12.98 -11.37 1.06
N PRO A 49 14.26 -11.78 1.07
CA PRO A 49 14.95 -12.61 2.07
C PRO A 49 15.64 -11.80 3.20
N GLU A 50 15.48 -10.47 3.22
CA GLU A 50 16.13 -9.64 4.24
C GLU A 50 15.33 -9.67 5.54
N LYS A 51 16.02 -9.61 6.69
CA LYS A 51 15.37 -9.44 7.99
C LYS A 51 14.60 -8.12 7.96
N ALA A 52 13.29 -8.20 7.72
CA ALA A 52 12.39 -7.08 7.83
C ALA A 52 11.83 -7.04 9.25
N GLU A 53 11.83 -5.87 9.86
CA GLU A 53 11.09 -5.61 11.10
C GLU A 53 9.78 -4.95 10.74
N ILE A 54 8.67 -5.57 11.13
CA ILE A 54 7.32 -5.05 10.88
C ILE A 54 6.83 -4.43 12.18
N GLU A 55 6.73 -3.10 12.21
CA GLU A 55 6.07 -2.37 13.28
C GLU A 55 4.64 -2.03 12.82
N SER A 56 3.64 -2.65 13.46
CA SER A 56 2.23 -2.47 13.08
C SER A 56 1.38 -1.94 14.22
N ILE A 57 0.59 -0.91 13.91
CA ILE A 57 -0.45 -0.35 14.76
C ILE A 57 -1.74 -0.33 13.94
N VAL A 58 -2.57 -1.36 14.14
CA VAL A 58 -3.85 -1.52 13.43
C VAL A 58 -4.99 -1.27 14.41
N LYS A 59 -5.45 -0.03 14.51
CA LYS A 59 -6.49 0.43 15.44
C LYS A 59 -7.74 0.88 14.69
N LEU A 60 -8.84 1.05 15.42
CA LEU A 60 -10.11 1.53 14.87
C LEU A 60 -9.99 2.92 14.21
N HIS A 61 -9.02 3.73 14.62
CA HIS A 61 -8.88 5.13 14.21
C HIS A 61 -7.71 5.39 13.28
N HIS A 62 -6.80 4.42 13.10
CA HIS A 62 -5.75 4.49 12.10
C HIS A 62 -5.10 3.13 11.88
N ILE A 63 -4.58 2.94 10.68
CA ILE A 63 -3.64 1.87 10.34
C ILE A 63 -2.30 2.56 10.12
N HIS A 64 -1.29 2.17 10.88
CA HIS A 64 0.09 2.59 10.67
C HIS A 64 0.97 1.34 10.66
N ILE A 65 1.63 1.08 9.54
CA ILE A 65 2.55 -0.05 9.38
C ILE A 65 3.86 0.48 8.83
N GLN A 66 4.96 0.15 9.49
CA GLN A 66 6.31 0.39 9.00
C GLN A 66 6.99 -0.94 8.78
N ILE A 67 7.59 -1.11 7.62
CA ILE A 67 8.36 -2.30 7.27
C ILE A 67 9.79 -1.85 7.05
N LYS A 68 10.61 -2.05 8.09
CA LYS A 68 11.99 -1.59 8.13
C LYS A 68 12.91 -2.69 7.60
N ARG A 69 13.77 -2.34 6.66
CA ARG A 69 14.84 -3.18 6.11
C ARG A 69 16.18 -2.48 6.32
N SER A 70 17.27 -3.15 5.99
CA SER A 70 18.63 -2.64 6.21
C SER A 70 18.87 -1.24 5.62
N PHE A 71 18.22 -0.92 4.49
CA PHE A 71 18.42 0.33 3.76
C PHE A 71 17.13 1.03 3.32
N THR A 72 15.97 0.46 3.61
CA THR A 72 14.68 0.96 3.14
C THR A 72 13.62 0.87 4.22
N THR A 73 12.60 1.72 4.13
CA THR A 73 11.42 1.63 4.98
C THR A 73 10.19 1.89 4.14
N ASP A 74 9.30 0.92 4.12
CA ASP A 74 7.98 1.08 3.51
C ASP A 74 6.99 1.49 4.61
N VAL A 75 6.03 2.35 4.26
CA VAL A 75 5.08 2.94 5.21
C VAL A 75 3.67 2.87 4.65
N ILE A 76 2.73 2.47 5.51
CA ILE A 76 1.28 2.54 5.27
C ILE A 76 0.67 3.41 6.36
N LEU A 77 -0.04 4.47 5.98
CA LEU A 77 -0.74 5.36 6.91
C LEU A 77 -2.14 5.67 6.42
N LEU A 78 -3.14 5.13 7.11
CA LEU A 78 -4.55 5.27 6.75
C LEU A 78 -5.38 5.71 7.96
N TYR A 79 -6.27 6.66 7.76
CA TYR A 79 -7.27 7.09 8.74
C TYR A 79 -8.67 6.83 8.20
N PRO A 80 -9.65 6.47 9.05
CA PRO A 80 -11.03 6.26 8.62
C PRO A 80 -11.73 7.57 8.27
N GLU A 81 -11.34 8.69 8.90
CA GLU A 81 -11.94 10.01 8.68
C GLU A 81 -11.03 10.84 7.76
N LEU A 82 -11.54 11.25 6.59
CA LEU A 82 -10.78 12.03 5.60
C LEU A 82 -10.26 13.35 6.17
N SER A 83 -11.02 13.96 7.08
CA SER A 83 -10.63 15.18 7.79
C SER A 83 -9.44 15.00 8.74
N SER A 84 -9.02 13.76 9.03
CA SER A 84 -7.83 13.49 9.85
C SER A 84 -6.52 13.70 9.09
N TYR A 85 -6.57 13.74 7.75
CA TYR A 85 -5.40 14.01 6.94
C TYR A 85 -5.04 15.50 6.97
N VAL A 86 -3.77 15.85 7.17
CA VAL A 86 -3.37 17.26 7.22
C VAL A 86 -3.46 17.92 5.84
N ASN A 87 -3.01 17.21 4.80
CA ASN A 87 -3.16 17.66 3.41
C ASN A 87 -4.48 17.14 2.84
N GLN A 88 -5.42 18.04 2.54
CA GLN A 88 -6.74 17.71 2.00
C GLN A 88 -6.79 17.67 0.46
N GLU A 89 -5.68 18.01 -0.22
CA GLU A 89 -5.58 17.97 -1.69
C GLU A 89 -4.92 16.67 -2.16
N GLU A 90 -3.71 16.38 -1.67
CA GLU A 90 -2.93 15.19 -2.01
C GLU A 90 -2.27 14.60 -0.77
N THR A 91 -2.93 13.64 -0.13
CA THR A 91 -2.41 13.01 1.08
C THR A 91 -1.51 11.83 0.74
N LEU A 92 -0.23 11.85 1.10
CA LEU A 92 0.61 10.65 1.04
C LEU A 92 0.11 9.58 2.03
N ILE A 93 -0.36 8.45 1.52
CA ILE A 93 -0.91 7.34 2.32
C ILE A 93 -0.06 6.07 2.28
N LEU A 94 0.71 5.85 1.22
CA LEU A 94 1.62 4.70 1.10
C LEU A 94 2.97 5.16 0.54
N LEU A 95 4.05 4.65 1.12
CA LEU A 95 5.40 4.77 0.61
C LEU A 95 6.00 3.37 0.51
N GLY A 96 6.51 3.01 -0.65
CA GLY A 96 7.17 1.73 -0.86
C GLY A 96 8.45 1.89 -1.65
N VAL A 97 9.30 0.87 -1.60
CA VAL A 97 10.48 0.78 -2.46
C VAL A 97 10.30 -0.32 -3.51
N SER A 98 10.60 0.07 -4.74
CA SER A 98 10.67 -0.79 -5.91
C SER A 98 12.10 -0.86 -6.44
N ASN A 99 12.43 -1.93 -7.17
CA ASN A 99 13.64 -1.92 -7.99
C ASN A 99 13.38 -1.15 -9.30
N ASN A 100 14.43 -0.92 -10.09
CA ASN A 100 14.35 -0.33 -11.44
C ASN A 100 13.47 -1.09 -12.47
N HIS A 101 12.89 -2.24 -12.09
CA HIS A 101 11.88 -2.95 -12.89
C HIS A 101 10.46 -2.74 -12.34
N GLY A 102 10.25 -1.87 -11.35
CA GLY A 102 8.96 -1.60 -10.71
C GLY A 102 8.43 -2.73 -9.84
N LYS A 103 9.28 -3.71 -9.49
CA LYS A 103 8.89 -4.79 -8.57
C LYS A 103 8.90 -4.24 -7.15
N VAL A 104 7.75 -4.28 -6.50
CA VAL A 104 7.59 -3.74 -5.14
C VAL A 104 7.91 -4.82 -4.11
N SER A 105 8.70 -4.46 -3.11
CA SER A 105 9.20 -5.38 -2.08
C SER A 105 8.12 -5.79 -1.05
N THR A 106 7.02 -5.05 -1.01
CA THR A 106 5.92 -5.21 -0.06
C THR A 106 4.62 -5.49 -0.80
N PRO A 107 4.21 -6.77 -0.92
CA PRO A 107 2.94 -7.18 -1.52
C PRO A 107 1.73 -6.45 -0.94
N LEU A 108 1.72 -6.16 0.37
CA LEU A 108 0.62 -5.45 1.03
C LEU A 108 0.34 -4.07 0.44
N ILE A 109 1.37 -3.31 0.03
CA ILE A 109 1.18 -2.00 -0.60
C ILE A 109 0.41 -2.15 -1.90
N ILE A 110 0.75 -3.17 -2.70
CA ILE A 110 0.04 -3.45 -3.96
C ILE A 110 -1.40 -3.90 -3.69
N ASP A 111 -1.62 -4.71 -2.66
CA ASP A 111 -2.96 -5.14 -2.25
C ASP A 111 -3.84 -3.94 -1.88
N ILE A 112 -3.31 -2.99 -1.11
CA ILE A 112 -4.03 -1.76 -0.74
C ILE A 112 -4.31 -0.91 -1.98
N ILE A 113 -3.33 -0.72 -2.88
CA ILE A 113 -3.52 0.03 -4.12
C ILE A 113 -4.64 -0.57 -4.97
N VAL A 114 -4.62 -1.89 -5.16
CA VAL A 114 -5.63 -2.61 -5.95
C VAL A 114 -7.01 -2.52 -5.27
N LEU A 115 -7.08 -2.68 -3.95
CA LEU A 115 -8.32 -2.52 -3.19
C LEU A 115 -8.94 -1.13 -3.39
N ILE A 116 -8.12 -0.08 -3.29
CA ILE A 116 -8.58 1.30 -3.45
C ILE A 116 -9.05 1.53 -4.89
N GLN A 117 -8.23 1.19 -5.89
CA GLN A 117 -8.58 1.42 -7.29
C GLN A 117 -9.78 0.59 -7.75
N SER A 118 -9.98 -0.61 -7.20
CA SER A 118 -11.14 -1.44 -7.53
C SER A 118 -12.42 -0.97 -6.87
N THR A 119 -12.33 -0.27 -5.73
CA THR A 119 -13.51 0.20 -4.99
C THR A 119 -13.89 1.64 -5.35
N ILE A 120 -12.88 2.51 -5.48
CA ILE A 120 -13.04 3.94 -5.76
C ILE A 120 -12.01 4.35 -6.82
N PRO A 121 -12.25 4.02 -8.10
CA PRO A 121 -11.33 4.36 -9.19
C PRO A 121 -10.99 5.85 -9.21
N GLY A 122 -9.71 6.17 -9.33
CA GLY A 122 -9.24 7.56 -9.35
C GLY A 122 -9.18 8.25 -7.98
N ALA A 123 -9.44 7.55 -6.87
CA ALA A 123 -9.23 8.11 -5.53
C ALA A 123 -7.75 8.28 -5.17
N ILE A 124 -6.83 7.61 -5.87
CA ILE A 124 -5.39 7.71 -5.61
C ILE A 124 -4.60 8.05 -6.87
N LEU A 125 -3.55 8.84 -6.67
CA LEU A 125 -2.47 9.09 -7.61
C LEU A 125 -1.25 8.24 -7.21
N ILE A 126 -0.65 7.56 -8.17
CA ILE A 126 0.52 6.70 -7.96
C ILE A 126 1.71 7.36 -8.66
N LYS A 127 2.78 7.67 -7.92
CA LYS A 127 4.06 8.11 -8.47
C LYS A 127 5.08 6.98 -8.32
N GLY A 128 5.70 6.59 -9.42
CA GLY A 128 6.55 5.41 -9.50
C GLY A 128 5.96 4.34 -10.43
N TYR A 129 6.77 3.34 -10.78
CA TYR A 129 6.36 2.27 -11.68
C TYR A 129 5.91 1.03 -10.91
N LEU A 130 4.70 0.54 -11.22
CA LEU A 130 4.17 -0.72 -10.72
C LEU A 130 4.26 -1.78 -11.81
N HIS A 131 5.00 -2.85 -11.56
CA HIS A 131 5.10 -3.95 -12.51
C HIS A 131 3.73 -4.64 -12.68
N PRO A 132 3.22 -4.85 -13.92
CA PRO A 132 1.89 -5.44 -14.17
C PRO A 132 1.65 -6.80 -13.48
N ASN A 133 2.67 -7.67 -13.46
CA ASN A 133 2.61 -8.95 -12.75
C ASN A 133 2.29 -8.81 -11.24
N ASP A 134 2.71 -7.75 -10.57
CA ASP A 134 2.43 -7.55 -9.15
C ASP A 134 0.96 -7.15 -8.94
N TRP A 135 0.39 -6.38 -9.87
CA TRP A 135 -1.05 -6.10 -9.92
C TRP A 135 -1.87 -7.38 -10.08
N GLU A 136 -1.53 -8.23 -11.06
CA GLU A 136 -2.25 -9.49 -11.28
C GLU A 136 -2.18 -10.44 -10.08
N LYS A 137 -1.01 -10.51 -9.42
CA LYS A 137 -0.86 -11.33 -8.21
C LYS A 137 -1.70 -10.79 -7.06
N SER A 138 -1.73 -9.47 -6.87
CA SER A 138 -2.57 -8.80 -5.88
C SER A 138 -4.05 -9.07 -6.12
N MET A 139 -4.53 -8.86 -7.35
CA MET A 139 -5.90 -9.20 -7.76
C MET A 139 -6.28 -10.64 -7.39
N ARG A 140 -5.40 -11.61 -7.70
CA ARG A 140 -5.64 -13.03 -7.35
C ARG A 140 -5.63 -13.28 -5.84
N ARG A 141 -4.76 -12.62 -5.06
CA ARG A 141 -4.73 -12.74 -3.58
C ARG A 141 -6.02 -12.20 -2.98
N LEU A 142 -6.43 -11.01 -3.38
CA LEU A 142 -7.64 -10.34 -2.87
C LEU A 142 -8.91 -11.09 -3.26
N GLN A 143 -8.99 -11.64 -4.47
CA GLN A 143 -10.08 -12.52 -4.91
C GLN A 143 -10.24 -13.75 -4.01
N LYS A 144 -9.13 -14.41 -3.63
CA LYS A 144 -9.16 -15.60 -2.77
C LYS A 144 -9.64 -15.32 -1.35
N GLN A 145 -9.64 -14.06 -0.93
CA GLN A 145 -10.06 -13.62 0.39
C GLN A 145 -11.39 -12.86 0.36
N ASP A 146 -12.14 -12.95 -0.75
CA ASP A 146 -13.44 -12.29 -0.94
C ASP A 146 -13.40 -10.76 -0.72
N MET A 147 -12.24 -10.15 -0.98
CA MET A 147 -12.02 -8.73 -0.74
C MET A 147 -12.50 -7.83 -1.88
N LEU A 148 -12.65 -8.41 -3.08
CA LEU A 148 -13.10 -7.73 -4.28
C LEU A 148 -14.52 -8.16 -4.62
N LEU A 149 -15.40 -7.18 -4.84
CA LEU A 149 -16.75 -7.42 -5.36
C LEU A 149 -16.65 -7.38 -6.89
N PHE A 150 -16.89 -8.52 -7.55
CA PHE A 150 -17.11 -8.59 -8.99
C PHE A 150 -18.60 -8.71 -9.29
#